data_AF-A0A1G1ECH0-F1
#
_entry.id   AF-A0A1G1ECH0-F1
#
_cell.length_a   1.000
_cell.length_b   1.000
_cell.length_c   1.000
_cell.angle_alpha   90.00
_cell.angle_beta   90.00
_cell.angle_gamma   90.00
#
_symmetry.space_group_name_H-M   'P 1'
#
loop_
_entity.id
_entity.type
_entity.pdbx_description
1 polymer ?
#
loop_
_entity_poly.entity_id
_entity_poly.type
_entity_poly.pdbx_seq_one_letter_code
_entity_poly.pdbx_strand_id
1 'polypeptide(L)'
;MTQEISALIARTQLGQILERVKKYQDRFLISKKGEATAVILSVEDYLKNIIKQPKSLTKLQEQAKKAGTNKLALEEIDAEIKTFRQGR
;
A
#
# COMPACT_ATOMS: atom_id res chain seq x y z
N MET A 1 4.09 -0.13 -13.41
CA MET A 1 3.76 -0.96 -14.60
C MET A 1 3.83 -2.43 -14.20
N THR A 2 3.02 -3.34 -14.77
CA THR A 2 3.10 -4.78 -14.45
C THR A 2 4.02 -5.50 -15.43
N GLN A 3 5.03 -6.18 -14.91
CA GLN A 3 5.98 -6.99 -15.67
C GLN A 3 5.82 -8.46 -15.29
N GLU A 4 5.86 -9.35 -16.27
CA GLU A 4 5.86 -10.79 -16.01
C GLU A 4 7.30 -11.32 -15.91
N ILE A 5 7.57 -12.12 -14.88
CA ILE A 5 8.86 -12.77 -14.66
C ILE A 5 8.66 -14.23 -14.25
N SER A 6 9.63 -15.08 -14.53
CA SER A 6 9.59 -16.46 -14.07
C SER A 6 9.90 -16.56 -12.56
N ALA A 7 9.44 -17.64 -11.93
CA ALA A 7 9.79 -17.97 -10.55
C ALA A 7 11.31 -18.09 -10.31
N LEU A 8 12.09 -18.46 -11.34
CA LEU A 8 13.56 -18.51 -11.26
C LEU A 8 14.14 -17.10 -11.12
N ILE A 9 13.71 -16.15 -11.95
CA ILE A 9 14.15 -14.74 -11.88
C ILE A 9 13.74 -14.14 -10.54
N ALA A 10 12.50 -14.39 -10.10
CA ALA A 10 12.01 -13.91 -8.81
C ALA A 10 12.90 -14.38 -7.64
N ARG A 11 13.36 -15.64 -7.67
CA ARG A 11 14.25 -16.19 -6.63
C ARG A 11 15.64 -15.58 -6.66
N THR A 12 16.25 -15.43 -7.83
CA THR A 12 17.64 -14.99 -7.96
C THR A 12 17.80 -13.47 -7.82
N GLN A 13 16.75 -12.70 -8.08
CA GLN A 13 16.79 -11.23 -8.11
C GLN A 13 15.85 -10.57 -7.10
N LEU A 14 15.42 -11.29 -6.06
CA LEU A 14 14.40 -10.80 -5.12
C LEU A 14 14.74 -9.42 -4.53
N GLY A 15 16.00 -9.20 -4.12
CA GLY A 15 16.43 -7.91 -3.56
C GLY A 15 16.24 -6.75 -4.55
N GLN A 16 16.62 -6.92 -5.81
CA GLN A 16 16.45 -5.89 -6.84
C GLN A 16 14.98 -5.66 -7.17
N ILE A 17 14.18 -6.72 -7.20
CA ILE A 17 12.72 -6.64 -7.38
C ILE A 17 12.10 -5.80 -6.25
N LEU A 18 12.46 -6.06 -5.00
CA LEU A 18 11.95 -5.30 -3.85
C LEU A 18 12.34 -3.82 -3.91
N GLU A 19 13.58 -3.50 -4.30
CA GLU A 19 14.01 -2.11 -4.50
C GLU A 19 13.19 -1.42 -5.59
N ARG A 20 12.91 -2.10 -6.71
CA ARG A 20 12.08 -1.55 -7.79
C ARG A 20 10.63 -1.36 -7.39
N VAL A 21 10.06 -2.32 -6.67
CA VAL A 21 8.70 -2.24 -6.12
C VAL A 21 8.57 -1.05 -5.17
N LYS A 22 9.56 -0.84 -4.29
CA LYS A 22 9.59 0.27 -3.34
C LYS A 22 9.78 1.62 -4.02
N LYS A 23 10.71 1.72 -4.99
CA LYS A 23 11.13 3.01 -5.56
C LYS A 23 10.29 3.45 -6.76
N TYR A 24 9.81 2.52 -7.58
CA TYR A 24 9.16 2.82 -8.86
C TYR A 24 7.71 2.35 -8.93
N GLN A 25 7.17 1.76 -7.86
CA GLN A 25 5.83 1.16 -7.84
C GLN A 25 5.64 0.15 -8.99
N ASP A 26 6.71 -0.56 -9.34
CA ASP A 26 6.65 -1.66 -10.29
C ASP A 26 5.87 -2.83 -9.66
N ARG A 27 5.12 -3.55 -10.50
CA ARG A 27 4.42 -4.79 -10.13
C ARG A 27 5.04 -5.94 -10.90
N PHE A 28 5.27 -7.06 -10.25
CA PHE A 28 5.84 -8.24 -10.88
C PHE A 28 4.86 -9.41 -10.77
N LEU A 29 4.35 -9.87 -11.90
CA LEU A 29 3.60 -11.13 -12.01
C LEU A 29 4.60 -12.27 -12.13
N ILE A 30 4.57 -13.19 -11.19
CA ILE A 30 5.46 -14.36 -11.17
C ILE A 30 4.74 -15.53 -11.80
N SER A 31 5.29 -16.05 -12.90
CA SER A 31 4.83 -17.27 -13.52
C SER A 31 5.70 -18.48 -13.16
N LYS A 32 5.06 -19.62 -12.91
CA LYS A 32 5.71 -20.91 -12.65
C LYS A 32 5.12 -21.93 -13.61
N LYS A 33 5.96 -22.58 -14.42
CA LYS A 33 5.52 -23.54 -15.45
C LYS A 33 4.46 -22.97 -16.40
N GLY A 34 4.55 -21.69 -16.74
CA GLY A 34 3.62 -21.00 -17.63
C GLY A 34 2.33 -20.51 -16.97
N GLU A 35 2.14 -20.75 -15.66
CA GLU A 35 0.95 -20.31 -14.93
C GLU A 35 1.29 -19.11 -14.02
N ALA A 36 0.45 -18.07 -14.09
CA ALA A 36 0.49 -16.94 -13.17
C ALA A 36 0.24 -17.43 -11.73
N THR A 37 1.28 -17.40 -10.89
CA THR A 37 1.26 -18.03 -9.56
C THR A 37 1.21 -17.01 -8.43
N ALA A 38 1.88 -15.87 -8.58
CA ALA A 38 1.96 -14.86 -7.53
C ALA A 38 2.17 -13.46 -8.12
N VAL A 39 1.92 -12.41 -7.32
CA VAL A 39 2.25 -11.03 -7.66
C VAL A 39 3.06 -10.41 -6.53
N ILE A 40 4.12 -9.68 -6.86
CA ILE A 40 4.82 -8.80 -5.93
C ILE A 40 4.49 -7.35 -6.31
N LEU A 41 4.02 -6.58 -5.33
CA LEU A 41 3.74 -5.15 -5.43
C LEU A 41 3.98 -4.46 -4.08
N SER A 42 4.01 -3.13 -4.05
CA SER A 42 4.28 -2.39 -2.82
C SER A 42 3.06 -2.40 -1.91
N VAL A 43 3.27 -2.27 -0.59
CA VAL A 43 2.16 -2.17 0.36
C VAL A 43 1.27 -0.97 0.03
N GLU A 44 1.87 0.17 -0.32
CA GLU A 44 1.12 1.36 -0.72
C GLU A 44 0.20 1.09 -1.92
N ASP A 45 0.72 0.40 -2.93
CA ASP A 45 -0.02 0.06 -4.14
C ASP A 45 -1.16 -0.93 -3.85
N TYR A 46 -0.93 -1.88 -2.93
CA TYR A 46 -1.95 -2.81 -2.44
C TYR A 46 -3.10 -2.05 -1.75
N LEU A 47 -2.77 -1.16 -0.83
CA LEU A 47 -3.74 -0.37 -0.07
C LEU A 47 -4.53 0.59 -0.97
N LYS A 48 -3.87 1.20 -1.97
CA LYS A 48 -4.51 2.16 -2.87
C LYS A 48 -5.40 1.51 -3.92
N ASN A 49 -4.91 0.43 -4.55
CA ASN A 49 -5.53 -0.08 -5.77
C ASN A 49 -6.25 -1.42 -5.60
N ILE A 50 -5.93 -2.21 -4.57
CA ILE A 50 -6.49 -3.55 -4.39
C ILE A 50 -7.50 -3.59 -3.25
N ILE A 51 -7.21 -2.92 -2.13
CA ILE A 51 -8.18 -2.84 -1.03
C ILE A 51 -9.38 -2.01 -1.47
N LYS A 52 -10.56 -2.64 -1.48
CA LYS A 52 -11.83 -1.92 -1.60
C LYS A 52 -12.06 -1.15 -0.31
N GLN A 53 -11.89 0.16 -0.36
CA GLN A 53 -12.25 1.00 0.77
C GLN A 53 -13.77 0.87 1.04
N PRO A 54 -14.18 0.65 2.30
CA PRO A 54 -15.58 0.68 2.68
C PRO A 54 -16.21 2.00 2.21
N LYS A 55 -17.37 1.93 1.55
CA LYS A 55 -18.06 3.12 1.03
C LYS A 55 -18.30 4.19 2.11
N SER A 56 -18.45 3.78 3.37
CA SER A 56 -18.56 4.67 4.52
C SER A 56 -17.30 5.49 4.76
N LEU A 57 -16.11 4.89 4.71
CA LEU A 57 -14.83 5.58 4.88
C LEU A 57 -14.58 6.56 3.73
N THR A 58 -14.91 6.18 2.49
CA THR A 58 -14.78 7.09 1.34
C THR A 58 -15.68 8.32 1.48
N LYS A 59 -16.94 8.12 1.90
CA LYS A 59 -17.88 9.23 2.17
C LYS A 59 -17.39 10.13 3.32
N LEU A 60 -16.88 9.55 4.40
CA LEU A 60 -16.30 10.31 5.52
C LEU A 60 -15.09 11.14 5.06
N GLN A 61 -14.21 10.55 4.25
CA GLN A 61 -13.06 11.26 3.70
C GLN A 61 -13.48 12.43 2.80
N GLU A 62 -14.52 12.26 1.97
CA GLU A 62 -15.07 13.32 1.13
C GLU A 62 -15.69 14.45 1.96
N GLN A 63 -16.43 14.10 3.02
CA GLN A 63 -16.99 15.09 3.96
C GLN A 63 -15.89 15.86 4.67
N ALA A 64 -14.86 15.18 5.18
CA ALA A 64 -13.72 15.80 5.83
C ALA A 64 -12.97 16.74 4.86
N LYS A 65 -12.79 16.36 3.58
CA LYS A 65 -12.18 17.23 2.57
C LYS A 65 -13.01 18.49 2.32
N LYS A 66 -14.34 18.36 2.20
CA LYS A 66 -15.25 19.50 2.04
C LYS A 66 -15.23 20.44 3.25
N ALA A 67 -15.10 19.88 4.44
CA ALA A 67 -15.03 20.64 5.69
C ALA A 67 -13.62 21.19 6.01
N GLY A 68 -12.59 20.83 5.21
CA GLY A 68 -11.20 21.20 5.47
C GLY A 68 -10.55 20.45 6.65
N THR A 69 -11.23 19.46 7.24
CA THR A 69 -10.77 18.68 8.40
C THR A 69 -10.06 17.39 8.01
N ASN A 70 -9.66 17.25 6.74
CA ASN A 70 -8.98 16.05 6.24
C ASN A 70 -7.47 16.04 6.45
N LYS A 71 -6.95 16.97 7.27
CA LYS A 71 -5.53 17.13 7.56
C LYS A 71 -5.37 17.30 9.06
N LEU A 72 -4.32 16.67 9.58
CA LEU A 72 -3.83 16.84 10.94
C LEU A 72 -2.30 16.89 10.83
N ALA A 73 -1.66 17.77 11.60
CA ALA A 73 -0.21 17.77 11.73
C ALA A 73 0.24 16.51 12.48
N LEU A 74 1.48 16.05 12.24
CA LEU A 74 2.00 14.84 12.89
C LEU A 74 2.02 14.99 14.42
N GLU A 75 2.34 16.19 14.89
CA GLU A 75 2.39 16.55 16.30
C GLU A 75 1.01 16.45 16.96
N GLU A 76 -0.04 16.83 16.23
CA GLU A 76 -1.43 16.71 16.69
C GLU A 76 -1.87 15.25 16.76
N ILE A 77 -1.44 14.42 15.81
CA ILE A 77 -1.73 12.98 15.80
C ILE A 77 -1.07 12.32 17.02
N ASP A 78 0.21 12.63 17.26
CA ASP A 78 0.95 12.08 18.38
C ASP A 78 0.37 12.52 19.73
N ALA A 79 -0.07 13.77 19.84
CA ALA A 79 -0.74 14.29 21.03
C ALA A 79 -2.05 13.55 21.32
N GLU A 80 -2.87 13.30 20.29
CA GLU A 80 -4.13 12.56 20.42
C GLU A 80 -3.88 11.10 20.85
N ILE A 81 -2.94 10.42 20.20
CA ILE A 81 -2.56 9.04 20.54
C ILE A 81 -2.05 8.96 21.98
N LYS A 82 -1.21 9.92 22.40
CA LYS A 82 -0.68 9.98 23.76
C LYS A 82 -1.79 10.17 24.78
N THR A 83 -2.71 11.10 24.53
CA THR A 83 -3.87 11.37 25.40
C THR A 83 -4.73 10.12 25.59
N PHE A 84 -5.08 9.43 24.49
CA PHE A 84 -5.87 8.19 24.56
C PHE A 84 -5.16 7.09 25.35
N ARG A 85 -3.84 6.95 25.20
CA ARG A 85 -3.05 5.94 25.92
C ARG A 85 -2.86 6.24 27.41
N GLN A 86 -2.86 7.52 27.80
CA GLN A 86 -2.74 7.93 29.20
C GLN A 86 -4.05 7.78 29.99
N GLY A 87 -5.20 7.83 29.31
CA GLY A 87 -6.51 7.61 29.92
C GLY A 87 -6.91 6.13 30.06
N ARG A 88 -5.98 5.19 29.85
CA ARG A 88 -6.18 3.75 29.86
C ARG A 88 -5.30 3.10 30.91
#